data_AF-A0A8T4U1J9-F1
#
_entry.id   AF-A0A8T4U1J9-F1
#
_cell.length_a   1.000
_cell.length_b   1.000
_cell.length_c   1.000
_cell.angle_alpha   90.00
_cell.angle_beta   90.00
_cell.angle_gamma   90.00
#
_symmetry.space_group_name_H-M   'P 1'
#
loop_
_entity.id
_entity.type
_entity.pdbx_description
1 polymer ?
#
loop_
_entity_poly.entity_id
_entity_poly.type
_entity_poly.pdbx_seq_one_letter_code
_entity_poly.pdbx_strand_id
1 'polypeptide(L)'
;MFNTLKKQVNRCILILYDPKQSFHELEKESLEEVTSYYMQMLLFAGAATGLFNLMFLLSKTLYLDFIVDIDVRYSIVFNYLVGRATSLVFFYIFGGTILLFFLSMIIRIFIRLRYAELLKLLMYSIAPLLLFGWIVGFQAIAVIWCIFLFVIGLKTYTVKSIKKDTISNRN
;
A
#
# COMPACT_ATOMS: atom_id res chain seq x y z
N MET A 1 0.10 -10.21 -17.37
CA MET A 1 0.03 -9.00 -16.53
C MET A 1 -1.33 -8.85 -15.83
N PHE A 2 -2.45 -8.87 -16.56
CA PHE A 2 -3.79 -8.75 -15.94
C PHE A 2 -4.17 -9.89 -14.98
N ASN A 3 -3.87 -11.15 -15.31
CA ASN A 3 -4.13 -12.28 -14.40
C ASN A 3 -3.32 -12.18 -13.10
N THR A 4 -2.10 -11.65 -13.18
CA THR A 4 -1.23 -11.43 -12.02
C THR A 4 -1.81 -10.35 -11.12
N LEU A 5 -2.22 -9.21 -11.69
CA LEU A 5 -2.83 -8.11 -10.94
C LEU A 5 -4.14 -8.52 -10.25
N LYS A 6 -5.01 -9.25 -10.94
CA LYS A 6 -6.29 -9.73 -10.37
C LYS A 6 -6.04 -10.64 -9.16
N LYS A 7 -5.06 -11.55 -9.27
CA LYS A 7 -4.65 -12.40 -8.15
C LYS A 7 -4.19 -11.56 -6.96
N GLN A 8 -3.50 -10.44 -7.20
CA GLN A 8 -3.02 -9.58 -6.14
C GLN A 8 -4.11 -8.78 -5.46
N VAL A 9 -5.00 -8.14 -6.23
CA VAL A 9 -6.15 -7.44 -5.66
C VAL A 9 -7.00 -8.40 -4.81
N ASN A 10 -7.26 -9.60 -5.31
CA ASN A 10 -7.98 -10.64 -4.56
C ASN A 10 -7.28 -10.99 -3.24
N ARG A 11 -5.95 -11.04 -3.26
CA ARG A 11 -5.17 -11.32 -2.06
C ARG A 11 -5.25 -10.19 -1.03
N CYS A 12 -5.17 -8.93 -1.47
CA CYS A 12 -5.41 -7.79 -0.59
C CYS A 12 -6.83 -7.82 0.01
N ILE A 13 -7.83 -8.19 -0.78
CA ILE A 13 -9.22 -8.34 -0.28
C ILE A 13 -9.32 -9.48 0.73
N LEU A 14 -8.65 -10.61 0.50
CA LEU A 14 -8.60 -11.73 1.45
C LEU A 14 -7.96 -11.31 2.79
N ILE A 15 -6.91 -10.50 2.76
CA ILE A 15 -6.28 -9.96 3.99
C ILE A 15 -7.28 -9.11 4.79
N LEU A 16 -8.14 -8.35 4.11
CA LEU A 16 -9.18 -7.54 4.75
C LEU A 16 -10.30 -8.39 5.35
N TYR A 17 -10.65 -9.51 4.70
CA TYR A 17 -11.74 -10.38 5.14
C TYR A 17 -11.31 -11.37 6.24
N ASP A 18 -10.18 -12.06 6.05
CA ASP A 18 -9.59 -12.97 7.04
C ASP A 18 -8.10 -12.65 7.25
N PRO A 19 -7.79 -11.65 8.11
CA PRO A 19 -6.41 -11.26 8.36
C PRO A 19 -5.62 -12.35 9.08
N LYS A 20 -6.24 -13.14 9.97
CA LYS A 20 -5.53 -14.14 10.77
C LYS A 20 -5.01 -15.27 9.90
N GLN A 21 -5.86 -15.82 9.02
CA GLN A 21 -5.44 -16.85 8.09
C GLN A 21 -4.38 -16.32 7.12
N SER A 22 -4.59 -15.11 6.59
CA SER A 22 -3.66 -14.47 5.65
C SER A 22 -2.26 -14.24 6.25
N PHE A 23 -2.17 -13.81 7.51
CA PHE A 23 -0.88 -13.68 8.22
C PHE A 23 -0.25 -15.03 8.53
N HIS A 24 -1.03 -16.10 8.70
CA HIS A 24 -0.48 -17.44 8.90
C HIS A 24 0.13 -18.00 7.60
N GLU A 25 -0.47 -17.70 6.45
CA GLU A 25 0.06 -18.03 5.13
C GLU A 25 1.31 -17.21 4.78
N LEU A 26 1.34 -15.92 5.17
CA LEU A 26 2.49 -15.01 4.97
C LEU A 26 3.81 -15.54 5.54
N GLU A 27 3.75 -16.32 6.61
CA GLU A 27 4.92 -16.92 7.23
C GLU A 27 5.64 -17.88 6.27
N LYS A 28 4.88 -18.59 5.43
CA LYS A 28 5.39 -19.56 4.46
C LYS A 28 6.01 -18.88 3.24
N GLU A 29 5.70 -17.61 3.00
CA GLU A 29 6.18 -16.89 1.83
C GLU A 29 7.60 -16.36 2.01
N SER A 30 8.35 -16.33 0.90
CA SER A 30 9.66 -15.68 0.87
C SER A 30 9.50 -14.16 0.93
N LEU A 31 10.53 -13.47 1.44
CA LEU A 31 10.53 -12.00 1.43
C LEU A 31 10.48 -11.45 0.00
N GLU A 32 11.11 -12.13 -0.95
CA GLU A 32 11.15 -11.75 -2.36
C GLU A 32 9.75 -11.77 -2.98
N GLU A 33 8.95 -12.81 -2.71
CA GLU A 33 7.58 -12.91 -3.22
C GLU A 33 6.68 -11.80 -2.67
N VAL A 34 6.78 -11.53 -1.37
CA VAL A 34 6.03 -10.45 -0.70
C VAL A 34 6.45 -9.07 -1.19
N THR A 35 7.75 -8.87 -1.44
CA THR A 35 8.27 -7.61 -1.98
C THR A 35 7.81 -7.40 -3.41
N SER A 36 7.89 -8.43 -4.27
CA SER A 36 7.40 -8.38 -5.64
C SER A 36 5.91 -8.04 -5.69
N TYR A 37 5.13 -8.64 -4.80
CA TYR A 37 3.72 -8.33 -4.62
C TYR A 37 3.49 -6.86 -4.25
N TYR A 38 4.20 -6.38 -3.23
CA TYR A 38 4.11 -5.00 -2.76
C TYR A 38 4.43 -4.01 -3.89
N MET A 39 5.52 -4.24 -4.62
CA MET A 39 5.94 -3.38 -5.73
C MET A 39 4.88 -3.31 -6.84
N GLN A 40 4.25 -4.44 -7.19
CA GLN A 40 3.18 -4.47 -8.19
C GLN A 40 1.93 -3.71 -7.73
N MET A 41 1.51 -3.91 -6.46
CA MET A 41 0.40 -3.16 -5.88
C MET A 41 0.67 -1.66 -5.79
N LEU A 42 1.92 -1.29 -5.54
CA LEU A 42 2.34 0.10 -5.40
C LEU A 42 2.46 0.81 -6.76
N LEU A 43 2.91 0.11 -7.81
CA LEU A 43 2.80 0.56 -9.19
C LEU A 43 1.35 0.76 -9.60
N PHE A 44 0.47 -0.19 -9.26
CA PHE A 44 -0.96 -0.07 -9.52
C PHE A 44 -1.58 1.13 -8.82
N ALA A 45 -1.33 1.30 -7.52
CA ALA A 45 -1.83 2.41 -6.73
C ALA A 45 -1.34 3.77 -7.26
N GLY A 46 -0.06 3.86 -7.63
CA GLY A 46 0.53 5.04 -8.24
C GLY A 46 -0.12 5.38 -9.58
N ALA A 47 -0.26 4.40 -10.48
CA ALA A 47 -0.90 4.58 -11.78
C ALA A 47 -2.38 4.97 -11.65
N ALA A 48 -3.13 4.31 -10.76
CA ALA A 48 -4.51 4.65 -10.47
C ALA A 48 -4.62 6.08 -9.94
N THR A 49 -3.79 6.47 -8.96
CA THR A 49 -3.78 7.83 -8.41
C THR A 49 -3.49 8.87 -9.49
N GLY A 50 -2.46 8.64 -10.32
CA GLY A 50 -2.09 9.56 -11.40
C GLY A 50 -3.22 9.74 -12.41
N LEU A 51 -3.85 8.64 -12.83
CA LEU A 51 -4.95 8.67 -13.80
C LEU A 51 -6.21 9.33 -13.24
N PHE A 52 -6.61 8.98 -12.01
CA PHE A 52 -7.76 9.62 -11.36
C PHE A 52 -7.53 11.11 -11.14
N ASN A 53 -6.32 11.52 -10.74
CA ASN A 53 -5.98 12.93 -10.56
C ASN A 53 -6.05 13.70 -11.88
N LEU A 54 -5.52 13.11 -12.96
CA LEU A 54 -5.59 13.69 -14.30
C LEU A 54 -7.04 13.86 -14.75
N MET A 55 -7.88 12.82 -14.62
CA MET A 55 -9.31 12.88 -14.98
C MET A 55 -10.07 13.92 -14.16
N PHE A 56 -9.84 13.97 -12.85
CA PHE A 56 -10.50 14.92 -11.96
C PHE A 56 -10.14 16.37 -12.30
N LEU A 57 -8.84 16.65 -12.51
CA LEU A 57 -8.38 17.98 -12.85
C LEU A 57 -8.80 18.41 -14.25
N LEU A 58 -8.80 17.50 -15.23
CA LEU A 58 -9.30 17.77 -16.57
C LEU A 58 -10.79 18.11 -16.53
N SER A 59 -11.58 17.36 -15.76
CA SER A 59 -13.01 17.65 -15.55
C SER A 59 -13.21 19.02 -14.89
N LYS A 60 -12.39 19.36 -13.90
CA LYS A 60 -12.42 20.68 -13.25
C LYS A 60 -12.05 21.81 -14.22
N THR A 61 -11.06 21.59 -15.08
CA THR A 61 -10.67 22.57 -16.10
C THR A 61 -11.79 22.79 -17.10
N LEU A 62 -12.43 21.73 -17.60
CA LEU A 62 -13.59 21.85 -18.50
C LEU A 62 -14.74 22.60 -17.81
N TYR A 63 -15.00 22.34 -16.53
CA TYR A 63 -16.01 23.09 -15.78
C TYR A 63 -15.69 24.59 -15.70
N LEU A 64 -14.44 24.96 -15.45
CA LEU A 64 -14.02 26.37 -15.38
C LEU A 64 -14.12 27.08 -16.74
N ASP A 65 -13.78 26.39 -17.82
CA ASP A 65 -13.88 26.93 -19.18
C ASP A 65 -15.35 27.11 -19.59
N PHE A 66 -16.17 26.07 -19.48
CA PHE A 66 -17.56 26.10 -19.98
C PHE A 66 -18.55 26.85 -19.09
N ILE A 67 -18.40 26.78 -17.77
CA ILE A 67 -19.41 27.32 -16.82
C ILE A 67 -19.00 28.69 -16.30
N VAL A 68 -17.69 28.91 -16.12
CA VAL A 68 -17.16 30.14 -15.52
C VAL A 68 -16.58 31.09 -16.58
N ASP A 69 -16.52 30.65 -17.85
CA ASP A 69 -16.06 31.43 -19.00
C ASP A 69 -14.63 31.96 -18.83
N ILE A 70 -13.76 31.14 -18.21
CA ILE A 70 -12.35 31.46 -18.03
C ILE A 70 -11.60 30.95 -19.26
N ASP A 71 -10.90 31.84 -19.98
CA ASP A 71 -10.05 31.44 -21.12
C ASP A 71 -8.91 30.50 -20.66
N VAL A 72 -9.08 29.20 -20.93
CA VAL A 72 -8.10 28.19 -20.56
C VAL A 72 -7.18 27.86 -21.73
N ARG A 73 -5.87 28.08 -21.52
CA ARG A 73 -4.82 27.55 -22.41
C ARG A 73 -4.60 26.05 -22.18
N TYR A 74 -5.39 25.22 -22.85
CA TYR A 74 -5.38 23.75 -22.74
C TYR A 74 -4.01 23.10 -22.90
N SER A 75 -3.13 23.63 -23.77
CA SER A 75 -1.78 23.06 -23.97
C SER A 75 -0.89 23.18 -22.74
N ILE A 76 -0.95 24.31 -22.03
CA ILE A 76 -0.21 24.52 -20.78
C ILE A 76 -0.81 23.66 -19.67
N VAL A 77 -2.14 23.67 -19.55
CA VAL A 77 -2.83 22.88 -18.53
C VAL A 77 -2.53 21.40 -18.71
N PHE A 78 -2.64 20.87 -19.93
CA PHE A 78 -2.36 19.46 -20.20
C PHE A 78 -0.93 19.06 -19.80
N ASN A 79 0.08 19.85 -20.18
CA ASN A 79 1.47 19.59 -19.79
C ASN A 79 1.63 19.59 -18.25
N TYR A 80 1.05 20.58 -17.57
CA TYR A 80 1.01 20.62 -16.11
C TYR A 80 0.34 19.40 -15.48
N LEU A 81 -0.80 18.94 -16.02
CA LEU A 81 -1.53 17.77 -15.54
C LEU A 81 -0.71 16.48 -15.70
N VAL A 82 -0.09 16.30 -16.86
CA VAL A 82 0.78 15.14 -17.11
C VAL A 82 2.01 15.16 -16.19
N GLY A 83 2.63 16.33 -16.00
CA GLY A 83 3.75 16.50 -15.07
C GLY A 83 3.35 16.16 -13.63
N ARG A 84 2.18 16.61 -13.18
CA ARG A 84 1.64 16.31 -11.85
C ARG A 84 1.32 14.83 -11.68
N ALA A 85 0.66 14.20 -12.64
CA ALA A 85 0.32 12.78 -12.60
C ALA A 85 1.58 11.91 -12.56
N THR A 86 2.59 12.23 -13.39
CA THR A 86 3.88 11.52 -13.41
C THR A 86 4.62 11.67 -12.08
N SER A 87 4.62 12.88 -11.52
CA SER A 87 5.22 13.15 -10.20
C SER A 87 4.54 12.32 -9.10
N LEU A 88 3.20 12.20 -9.12
CA LEU A 88 2.48 11.37 -8.16
C LEU A 88 2.85 9.89 -8.27
N VAL A 89 2.92 9.34 -9.49
CA VAL A 89 3.38 7.97 -9.72
C VAL A 89 4.79 7.77 -9.15
N PHE A 90 5.70 8.70 -9.43
CA PHE A 90 7.07 8.68 -8.90
C PHE A 90 7.09 8.72 -7.36
N PHE A 91 6.30 9.60 -6.74
CA PHE A 91 6.19 9.69 -5.28
C PHE A 91 5.65 8.42 -4.64
N TYR A 92 4.70 7.74 -5.27
CA TYR A 92 4.25 6.44 -4.78
C TYR A 92 5.38 5.41 -4.84
N ILE A 93 6.06 5.28 -5.98
CA ILE A 93 7.16 4.31 -6.21
C ILE A 93 8.33 4.56 -5.28
N PHE A 94 8.95 5.73 -5.38
CA PHE A 94 10.15 6.07 -4.60
C PHE A 94 9.80 6.42 -3.17
N GLY A 95 8.89 7.38 -2.98
CA GLY A 95 8.50 7.85 -1.66
C GLY A 95 7.87 6.76 -0.80
N GLY A 96 6.98 5.93 -1.37
CA GLY A 96 6.37 4.82 -0.66
C GLY A 96 7.38 3.75 -0.22
N THR A 97 8.36 3.42 -1.06
CA THR A 97 9.40 2.44 -0.72
C THR A 97 10.38 2.98 0.34
N ILE A 98 10.79 4.24 0.20
CA ILE A 98 11.66 4.92 1.18
C ILE A 98 10.94 5.05 2.52
N LEU A 99 9.68 5.49 2.51
CA LEU A 99 8.86 5.63 3.72
C LEU A 99 8.68 4.28 4.41
N LEU A 100 8.43 3.20 3.67
CA LEU A 100 8.37 1.85 4.21
C LEU A 100 9.67 1.47 4.93
N PHE A 101 10.82 1.77 4.31
CA PHE A 101 12.12 1.50 4.90
C PHE A 101 12.33 2.29 6.21
N PHE A 102 12.09 3.59 6.21
CA PHE A 102 12.18 4.42 7.42
C PHE A 102 11.22 3.95 8.51
N LEU A 103 9.97 3.65 8.16
CA LEU A 103 8.97 3.14 9.09
C LEU A 103 9.41 1.81 9.70
N SER A 104 9.98 0.91 8.89
CA SER A 104 10.50 -0.37 9.37
C SER A 104 11.64 -0.19 10.39
N MET A 105 12.50 0.82 10.19
CA MET A 105 13.61 1.13 11.08
C MET A 105 13.12 1.67 12.43
N ILE A 106 12.16 2.60 12.41
CA ILE A 106 11.57 3.18 13.62
C ILE A 106 10.86 2.10 14.43
N ILE A 107 10.00 1.31 13.79
CA ILE A 107 9.21 0.28 14.48
C ILE A 107 10.09 -0.81 15.07
N ARG A 108 11.20 -1.16 14.41
CA ARG A 108 12.16 -2.16 14.91
C ARG A 108 12.72 -1.82 16.29
N ILE A 109 12.83 -0.53 16.64
CA ILE A 109 13.29 -0.10 17.96
C ILE A 109 12.34 -0.61 19.06
N PHE A 110 11.04 -0.70 18.76
CA PHE A 110 9.99 -1.07 19.73
C PHE A 110 9.65 -2.56 19.72
N ILE A 111 10.08 -3.33 18.71
CA ILE A 111 9.63 -4.71 18.49
C ILE A 111 10.80 -5.66 18.28
N ARG A 112 10.84 -6.74 19.08
CA ARG A 112 11.84 -7.82 18.98
C ARG A 112 11.45 -8.88 17.95
N LEU A 113 11.26 -8.49 16.69
CA LEU A 113 11.04 -9.40 15.56
C LEU A 113 12.22 -9.39 14.59
N ARG A 114 12.39 -10.48 13.82
CA ARG A 114 13.38 -10.50 12.74
C ARG A 114 13.00 -9.45 11.69
N TYR A 115 14.01 -8.75 11.16
CA TYR A 115 13.78 -7.64 10.22
C TYR A 115 12.97 -8.05 8.99
N ALA A 116 13.25 -9.22 8.42
CA ALA A 116 12.52 -9.75 7.26
C ALA A 116 11.03 -10.03 7.58
N GLU A 117 10.72 -10.52 8.78
CA GLU A 117 9.34 -10.77 9.21
C GLU A 117 8.58 -9.47 9.45
N LEU A 118 9.24 -8.49 10.07
CA LEU A 118 8.70 -7.14 10.27
C LEU A 118 8.39 -6.47 8.91
N LEU A 119 9.29 -6.58 7.95
CA LEU A 119 9.12 -5.99 6.63
C LEU A 119 7.94 -6.64 5.87
N LYS A 120 7.84 -7.98 5.89
CA LYS A 120 6.68 -8.70 5.33
C LYS A 120 5.37 -8.23 5.95
N LEU A 121 5.35 -8.11 7.27
CA LEU A 121 4.18 -7.70 8.03
C LEU A 121 3.77 -6.26 7.70
N LEU A 122 4.72 -5.33 7.57
CA LEU A 122 4.45 -3.96 7.15
C LEU A 122 3.91 -3.89 5.72
N MET A 123 4.54 -4.59 4.77
CA MET A 123 4.09 -4.62 3.38
C MET A 123 2.64 -5.13 3.25
N TYR A 124 2.29 -6.17 4.02
CA TYR A 124 0.93 -6.70 4.06
C TYR A 124 -0.05 -5.76 4.79
N SER A 125 0.39 -5.13 5.87
CA SER A 125 -0.47 -4.23 6.65
C SER A 125 -0.82 -2.95 5.88
N ILE A 126 0.02 -2.53 4.93
CA ILE A 126 -0.21 -1.33 4.09
C ILE A 126 -1.11 -1.64 2.88
N ALA A 127 -1.47 -2.90 2.65
CA ALA A 127 -2.38 -3.32 1.58
C ALA A 127 -3.69 -2.50 1.45
N PRO A 128 -4.40 -2.14 2.54
CA PRO A 128 -5.61 -1.31 2.45
C PRO A 128 -5.33 0.08 1.86
N LEU A 129 -4.19 0.67 2.23
CA LEU A 129 -3.78 1.97 1.71
C LEU A 129 -3.41 1.90 0.23
N LEU A 130 -2.80 0.79 -0.21
CA LEU A 130 -2.51 0.58 -1.64
C LEU A 130 -3.79 0.37 -2.46
N LEU A 131 -4.79 -0.32 -1.90
CA LEU A 131 -6.07 -0.56 -2.58
C LEU A 131 -6.96 0.68 -2.64
N PHE A 132 -7.04 1.45 -1.55
CA PHE A 132 -8.06 2.50 -1.39
C PHE A 132 -7.50 3.90 -1.13
N GLY A 133 -6.19 4.04 -0.92
CA GLY A 133 -5.56 5.33 -0.59
C GLY A 133 -5.64 6.38 -1.70
N TRP A 134 -5.91 5.95 -2.94
CA TRP A 134 -6.15 6.83 -4.07
C TRP A 134 -7.58 7.40 -4.12
N ILE A 135 -8.52 6.86 -3.33
CA ILE A 135 -9.89 7.36 -3.22
C ILE A 135 -9.92 8.50 -2.19
N VAL A 136 -10.33 9.69 -2.64
CA VAL A 136 -10.45 10.87 -1.77
C VAL A 136 -11.49 10.64 -0.67
N GLY A 137 -11.12 10.90 0.58
CA GLY A 137 -11.99 10.73 1.75
C GLY A 137 -11.83 9.38 2.45
N PHE A 138 -11.23 8.37 1.79
CA PHE A 138 -11.02 7.04 2.36
C PHE A 138 -9.66 6.86 3.02
N GLN A 139 -8.75 7.84 2.93
CA GLN A 139 -7.39 7.70 3.43
C GLN A 139 -7.34 7.46 4.94
N ALA A 140 -8.14 8.18 5.72
CA ALA A 140 -8.18 8.02 7.18
C ALA A 140 -8.63 6.60 7.57
N ILE A 141 -9.68 6.10 6.92
CA ILE A 141 -10.21 4.75 7.15
C ILE A 141 -9.17 3.70 6.75
N ALA A 142 -8.50 3.88 5.62
CA ALA A 142 -7.44 2.98 5.16
C ALA A 142 -6.26 2.94 6.15
N VAL A 143 -5.84 4.09 6.70
CA VAL A 143 -4.78 4.17 7.72
C VAL A 143 -5.18 3.44 9.00
N ILE A 144 -6.40 3.63 9.49
CA ILE A 144 -6.92 2.92 10.67
C ILE A 144 -6.89 1.41 10.42
N TRP A 145 -7.31 0.96 9.24
CA TRP A 145 -7.23 -0.44 8.83
C TRP A 145 -5.80 -0.97 8.77
N CYS A 146 -4.85 -0.17 8.28
CA CYS A 146 -3.44 -0.57 8.25
C CYS A 146 -2.90 -0.82 9.67
N ILE A 147 -3.23 0.07 10.62
CA ILE A 147 -2.83 -0.08 12.02
C ILE A 147 -3.46 -1.33 12.63
N PHE A 148 -4.76 -1.57 12.37
CA PHE A 148 -5.46 -2.75 12.84
C PHE A 148 -4.82 -4.06 12.34
N LEU A 149 -4.54 -4.15 11.04
CA LEU A 149 -3.86 -5.30 10.44
C LEU A 149 -2.46 -5.50 11.03
N PHE A 150 -1.72 -4.42 11.22
CA PHE A 150 -0.39 -4.45 11.81
C PHE A 150 -0.42 -5.05 13.22
N VAL A 151 -1.37 -4.62 14.08
CA VAL A 151 -1.54 -5.16 15.43
C VAL A 151 -1.93 -6.64 15.42
N ILE A 152 -2.81 -7.06 14.51
CA ILE A 152 -3.18 -8.48 14.36
C ILE A 152 -1.99 -9.33 13.91
N GLY A 153 -1.23 -8.84 12.92
CA GLY A 153 -0.02 -9.49 12.45
C GLY A 153 0.95 -9.70 13.61
N LEU A 154 1.21 -8.65 14.40
CA LEU A 154 2.14 -8.73 15.54
C LEU A 154 1.70 -9.79 16.55
N LYS A 155 0.42 -9.81 16.93
CA LYS A 155 -0.12 -10.82 17.85
C LYS A 155 0.09 -12.24 17.32
N THR A 156 -0.15 -12.45 16.03
CA THR A 156 -0.02 -13.76 15.38
C THR A 156 1.43 -14.26 15.41
N TYR A 157 2.40 -13.39 15.11
CA TYR A 157 3.83 -13.75 15.13
C TYR A 157 4.39 -13.91 16.56
N THR A 158 3.94 -13.08 17.51
CA THR A 158 4.45 -13.11 18.90
C THR A 158 4.03 -14.38 19.64
N VAL A 159 2.76 -14.80 19.50
CA VAL A 159 2.25 -16.02 20.14
C VAL A 159 3.00 -17.27 19.67
N LYS A 160 3.48 -17.26 18.43
CA LYS A 160 4.20 -18.40 17.84
C LYS A 160 5.66 -18.47 18.25
N SER A 161 6.34 -17.32 18.39
CA SER A 161 7.70 -17.24 18.95
C SER A 161 7.75 -17.90 20.34
N ILE A 162 6.79 -17.57 21.21
CA ILE A 162 6.69 -18.15 22.56
C ILE A 162 6.50 -19.68 22.48
N LYS A 163 5.66 -20.16 21.56
CA LYS A 163 5.40 -21.60 21.40
C LYS A 163 6.63 -22.37 20.89
N LYS A 164 7.47 -21.75 20.06
CA LYS A 164 8.70 -22.35 19.53
C LYS A 164 9.77 -22.48 20.61
N ASP A 165 9.91 -21.46 21.45
CA ASP A 165 10.84 -21.48 22.59
C ASP A 165 10.42 -22.51 23.65
N THR A 166 9.11 -22.70 23.85
CA THR A 166 8.59 -23.70 24.81
C THR A 166 8.86 -25.15 24.35
N ILE A 167 8.87 -25.40 23.03
CA ILE A 167 9.18 -26.73 22.48
C ILE A 167 10.69 -26.97 22.46
N SER A 168 11.49 -25.93 22.17
CA SER A 168 12.96 -26.02 22.21
C SER A 168 13.51 -26.28 23.62
N ASN A 169 12.82 -25.84 24.67
CA ASN A 169 13.22 -26.09 26.06
C ASN A 169 12.74 -27.45 26.62
N ARG A 170 12.06 -28.26 25.81
CA ARG A 170 11.58 -29.60 26.19
C ARG A 170 12.38 -30.76 25.58
N ASN A 171 13.31 -30.46 24.68
CA ASN A 171 14.26 -31.41 24.11
C ASN A 171 15.68 -31.08 24.58
#